data_AF-A0A6L9ABC2-F1
#
_entry.id   AF-A0A6L9ABC2-F1
#
_cell.length_a   1.000
_cell.length_b   1.000
_cell.length_c   1.000
_cell.angle_alpha   90.00
_cell.angle_beta   90.00
_cell.angle_gamma   90.00
#
_symmetry.space_group_name_H-M   'P 1'
#
loop_
_entity.id
_entity.type
_entity.pdbx_description
1 polymer ?
#
loop_
_entity_poly.entity_id
_entity_poly.type
_entity_poly.pdbx_seq_one_letter_code
_entity_poly.pdbx_strand_id
1 'polypeptide(L)'
;MLIKVKSAVSWMRARLSAISLADIQKHLAKIIILAPMAVLLIYLAIFSQPRYMSESKVAIKRSDDLNSGSLNFGLLLGASNPSSAEDALYLKEYINSPDMLAALDKQLNFREAFSHSGLDFLNHLSKDETAEGFLKYYKDRINVSYDDKTGLLNIQTQGFS
;
A
#
# COMPACT_ATOMS: atom_id res chain seq x y z
N MET A 1 25.92 31.39 -29.29
CA MET A 1 25.56 30.25 -28.42
C MET A 1 24.66 29.18 -29.08
N LEU A 2 24.07 29.42 -30.26
CA LEU A 2 23.04 28.56 -30.88
C LEU A 2 23.55 27.40 -31.78
N ILE A 3 24.86 27.28 -32.02
CA ILE A 3 25.42 26.31 -32.99
C ILE A 3 25.69 24.94 -32.35
N LYS A 4 26.00 24.87 -31.05
CA LYS A 4 26.26 23.60 -30.33
C LYS A 4 25.01 22.73 -30.17
N VAL A 5 23.81 23.33 -30.08
CA VAL A 5 22.55 22.60 -29.86
C VAL A 5 22.09 21.87 -31.14
N LYS A 6 22.30 22.44 -32.33
CA LYS A 6 21.91 21.79 -33.60
C LYS A 6 22.79 20.57 -33.93
N SER A 7 24.07 20.65 -33.61
CA SER A 7 25.00 19.52 -33.70
C SER A 7 24.58 18.39 -32.77
N ALA A 8 24.12 18.74 -31.54
CA ALA A 8 23.70 17.77 -30.55
C ALA A 8 22.51 16.91 -31.01
N VAL A 9 21.52 17.57 -31.63
CA VAL A 9 20.32 16.89 -32.15
C VAL A 9 20.61 16.07 -33.42
N SER A 10 21.61 16.49 -34.22
CA SER A 10 22.04 15.80 -35.44
C SER A 10 22.71 14.44 -35.15
N TRP A 11 23.62 14.38 -34.16
CA TRP A 11 24.27 13.10 -33.81
C TRP A 11 23.31 12.11 -33.14
N MET A 12 22.29 12.61 -32.43
CA MET A 12 21.23 11.77 -31.86
C MET A 12 20.34 11.14 -32.94
N ARG A 13 20.00 11.91 -33.99
CA ARG A 13 19.22 11.42 -35.14
C ARG A 13 19.99 10.40 -35.99
N ALA A 14 21.30 10.61 -36.18
CA ALA A 14 22.15 9.68 -36.92
C ALA A 14 22.34 8.33 -36.20
N ARG A 15 22.33 8.33 -34.86
CA ARG A 15 22.41 7.09 -34.06
C ARG A 15 21.10 6.29 -34.04
N LEU A 16 19.96 6.97 -34.22
CA LEU A 16 18.65 6.34 -34.36
C LEU A 16 18.44 5.73 -35.75
N SER A 17 19.01 6.31 -36.82
CA SER A 17 18.91 5.79 -38.19
C SER A 17 19.88 4.66 -38.52
N ALA A 18 20.85 4.37 -37.64
CA ALA A 18 21.81 3.28 -37.79
C ALA A 18 21.24 1.92 -37.35
N ILE A 19 20.05 1.90 -36.75
CA ILE A 19 19.35 0.66 -36.42
C ILE A 19 18.56 0.24 -37.66
N SER A 20 19.13 -0.69 -38.42
CA SER A 20 18.46 -1.31 -39.56
C SER A 20 17.11 -1.89 -39.12
N LEU A 21 16.03 -1.47 -39.79
CA LEU A 21 14.67 -1.99 -39.58
C LEU A 21 14.62 -3.53 -39.69
N ALA A 22 15.53 -4.12 -40.48
CA ALA A 22 15.64 -5.57 -40.67
C ALA A 22 16.18 -6.31 -39.43
N ASP A 23 17.12 -5.71 -38.70
CA ASP A 23 17.67 -6.29 -37.46
C ASP A 23 16.66 -6.20 -36.31
N ILE A 24 15.91 -5.10 -36.25
CA ILE A 24 14.78 -4.95 -35.31
C ILE A 24 13.73 -6.03 -35.58
N GLN A 25 13.39 -6.31 -36.84
CA GLN A 25 12.38 -7.30 -37.19
C GLN A 25 12.84 -8.73 -36.83
N LYS A 26 14.12 -9.05 -37.04
CA LYS A 26 14.72 -10.36 -36.72
C LYS A 26 14.87 -10.59 -35.22
N HIS A 27 15.09 -9.53 -34.44
CA HIS A 27 15.24 -9.59 -32.99
C HIS A 27 14.01 -9.08 -32.22
N LEU A 28 12.91 -8.77 -32.91
CA LEU A 28 11.71 -8.18 -32.33
C LEU A 28 11.16 -9.01 -31.16
N ALA A 29 11.07 -10.32 -31.36
CA ALA A 29 10.61 -11.26 -30.34
C ALA A 29 11.55 -11.32 -29.11
N LYS A 30 12.85 -11.09 -29.29
CA LYS A 30 13.79 -11.01 -28.17
C LYS A 30 13.66 -9.67 -27.46
N ILE A 31 13.57 -8.58 -28.21
CA ILE A 31 13.44 -7.23 -27.64
C ILE A 31 12.13 -7.10 -26.85
N ILE A 32 11.01 -7.61 -27.37
CA ILE A 32 9.71 -7.52 -26.69
C ILE A 32 9.64 -8.32 -25.39
N ILE A 33 10.51 -9.33 -25.20
CA ILE A 33 10.59 -10.13 -23.96
C ILE A 33 11.67 -9.56 -23.04
N LEU A 34 12.87 -9.31 -23.59
CA LEU A 34 14.05 -8.93 -22.82
C LEU A 34 13.99 -7.47 -22.35
N ALA A 35 13.37 -6.57 -23.13
CA ALA A 35 13.22 -5.17 -22.73
C ALA A 35 12.33 -5.00 -21.48
N PRO A 36 11.08 -5.52 -21.42
CA PRO A 36 10.28 -5.40 -20.20
C PRO A 36 10.91 -6.16 -19.03
N MET A 37 11.58 -7.30 -19.26
CA MET A 37 12.35 -7.97 -18.20
C MET A 37 13.49 -7.10 -17.66
N ALA A 38 14.28 -6.47 -18.52
CA ALA A 38 15.38 -5.61 -18.09
C ALA A 38 14.88 -4.38 -17.33
N VAL A 39 13.79 -3.75 -17.80
CA VAL A 39 13.13 -2.65 -17.10
C VAL A 39 12.64 -3.10 -15.72
N LEU A 40 12.00 -4.26 -15.63
CA LEU A 40 11.54 -4.82 -14.36
C LEU A 40 12.72 -5.10 -13.41
N LEU A 41 13.81 -5.69 -13.90
CA LEU A 41 15.00 -5.96 -13.09
C LEU A 41 15.65 -4.69 -12.56
N ILE A 42 15.77 -3.64 -13.39
CA ILE A 42 16.30 -2.35 -12.98
C ILE A 42 15.39 -1.71 -11.92
N TYR A 43 14.07 -1.79 -12.10
CA TYR A 43 13.10 -1.30 -11.13
C TYR A 43 13.25 -2.02 -9.77
N LEU A 44 13.26 -3.35 -9.79
CA LEU A 44 13.36 -4.16 -8.57
C LEU A 44 14.71 -4.01 -7.87
N ALA A 45 15.82 -3.86 -8.61
CA ALA A 45 17.15 -3.77 -8.02
C ALA A 45 17.49 -2.40 -7.44
N ILE A 46 16.98 -1.31 -8.02
CA ILE A 46 17.39 0.06 -7.67
C ILE A 46 16.30 0.83 -6.93
N PHE A 47 15.03 0.64 -7.30
CA PHE A 47 13.92 1.48 -6.82
C PHE A 47 13.03 0.78 -5.80
N SER A 48 12.87 -0.55 -5.88
CA SER A 48 12.00 -1.28 -4.97
C SER A 48 12.56 -1.30 -3.55
N GLN A 49 11.81 -0.73 -2.61
CA GLN A 49 12.14 -0.82 -1.19
C GLN A 49 11.49 -2.04 -0.53
N PRO A 50 12.19 -2.71 0.42
CA PRO A 50 11.60 -3.80 1.17
C PRO A 50 10.44 -3.26 2.02
N ARG A 51 9.29 -3.94 1.94
CA ARG A 51 8.09 -3.66 2.74
C ARG A 51 7.93 -4.71 3.81
N TYR A 52 7.75 -4.27 5.05
CA TYR A 52 7.49 -5.14 6.19
C TYR A 52 6.02 -5.03 6.57
N MET A 53 5.44 -6.16 6.94
CA MET A 53 4.04 -6.24 7.37
C MET A 53 4.00 -6.64 8.84
N SER A 54 3.34 -5.83 9.67
CA SER A 54 3.04 -6.15 11.06
C SER A 54 1.59 -6.61 11.16
N GLU A 55 1.34 -7.69 11.89
CA GLU A 55 0.00 -8.23 12.13
C GLU A 55 -0.35 -8.15 13.63
N SER A 56 -1.53 -7.61 13.93
CA SER A 56 -2.07 -7.46 15.28
C SER A 56 -3.48 -8.04 15.35
N LYS A 57 -3.72 -8.96 16.29
CA LYS A 57 -5.03 -9.59 16.51
C LYS A 57 -5.66 -9.07 17.80
N VAL A 58 -6.86 -8.49 17.68
CA VAL A 58 -7.57 -7.86 18.79
C VAL A 58 -8.93 -8.54 18.99
N ALA A 59 -9.24 -8.92 20.22
CA ALA A 59 -10.56 -9.43 20.60
C ALA A 59 -11.37 -8.31 21.26
N ILE A 60 -12.57 -8.05 20.75
CA ILE A 60 -13.48 -7.05 21.32
C ILE A 60 -14.53 -7.79 22.15
N LYS A 61 -14.71 -7.37 23.40
CA LYS A 61 -15.68 -7.93 24.34
C LYS A 61 -16.33 -6.79 25.11
N ARG A 62 -17.65 -6.79 25.24
CA ARG A 62 -18.36 -5.81 26.08
C ARG A 62 -18.24 -6.20 27.55
N SER A 63 -18.11 -5.21 28.43
CA SER A 63 -18.05 -5.41 29.88
C SER A 63 -19.33 -6.04 30.44
N ASP A 64 -20.47 -5.79 29.81
CA ASP A 64 -21.77 -6.37 30.22
C ASP A 64 -21.85 -7.89 29.97
N ASP A 65 -21.06 -8.42 29.03
CA ASP A 65 -20.94 -9.85 28.78
C ASP A 65 -20.26 -10.58 29.96
N LEU A 66 -19.46 -9.85 30.76
CA LEU A 66 -18.77 -10.38 31.94
C LEU A 66 -19.60 -10.26 33.22
N ASN A 67 -20.65 -9.42 33.23
CA ASN A 67 -21.40 -9.05 34.44
C ASN A 67 -22.85 -9.59 34.46
N SER A 68 -23.30 -10.26 33.40
CA SER A 68 -24.62 -10.87 33.38
C SER A 68 -24.58 -12.29 33.96
N GLY A 69 -25.00 -12.43 35.22
CA GLY A 69 -25.34 -13.72 35.83
C GLY A 69 -26.50 -14.47 35.15
N SER A 70 -26.96 -14.02 33.97
CA SER A 70 -27.90 -14.71 33.11
C SER A 70 -27.14 -15.52 32.07
N LEU A 71 -27.22 -16.84 32.16
CA LEU A 71 -26.71 -17.78 31.16
C LEU A 71 -27.18 -17.35 29.76
N ASN A 72 -26.27 -16.81 28.95
CA ASN A 72 -26.52 -16.55 27.55
C ASN A 72 -26.53 -17.91 26.81
N PHE A 73 -27.73 -18.46 26.61
CA PHE A 73 -27.93 -19.74 25.95
C PHE A 73 -27.34 -19.78 24.53
N GLY A 74 -27.23 -18.63 23.86
CA GLY A 74 -26.55 -18.51 22.57
C GLY A 74 -25.07 -18.83 22.65
N LEU A 75 -24.37 -18.35 23.68
CA LEU A 75 -22.95 -18.67 23.91
C LEU A 75 -22.73 -20.16 24.26
N LEU A 76 -23.68 -20.79 24.97
CA LEU A 76 -23.64 -22.24 25.25
C LEU A 76 -23.84 -23.10 23.99
N LEU A 77 -24.59 -22.60 23.01
CA LEU A 77 -24.76 -23.25 21.70
C LEU A 77 -23.68 -22.87 20.68
N GLY A 78 -22.63 -22.16 21.11
CA GLY A 78 -21.51 -21.78 20.24
C GLY A 78 -21.80 -20.59 19.32
N ALA A 79 -22.88 -19.85 19.53
CA ALA A 79 -23.15 -18.63 18.78
C ALA A 79 -22.24 -17.50 19.27
N SER A 80 -21.55 -16.85 18.33
CA SER A 80 -20.79 -15.61 18.57
C SER A 80 -21.73 -14.49 19.04
N ASN A 81 -21.30 -13.71 20.04
CA ASN A 81 -22.12 -12.63 20.59
C ASN A 81 -22.30 -11.49 19.55
N PRO A 82 -23.51 -11.25 19.02
CA PRO A 82 -23.70 -10.32 17.90
C PRO A 82 -23.33 -8.87 18.25
N SER A 83 -23.47 -8.47 19.51
CA SER A 83 -23.13 -7.13 19.99
C SER A 83 -21.63 -6.81 19.91
N SER A 84 -20.76 -7.77 20.24
CA SER A 84 -19.31 -7.60 20.15
C SER A 84 -18.83 -7.62 18.68
N ALA A 85 -19.54 -8.34 17.80
CA ALA A 85 -19.27 -8.33 16.37
C ALA A 85 -19.61 -6.97 15.74
N GLU A 86 -20.74 -6.36 16.12
CA GLU A 86 -21.11 -5.01 15.69
C GLU A 86 -20.04 -3.97 16.09
N ASP A 87 -19.58 -4.01 17.35
CA ASP A 87 -18.52 -3.11 17.82
C ASP A 87 -17.22 -3.29 17.04
N ALA A 88 -16.87 -4.53 16.68
CA ALA A 88 -15.69 -4.82 15.85
C ALA A 88 -15.82 -4.26 14.44
N LEU A 89 -17.02 -4.31 13.85
CA LEU A 89 -17.29 -3.70 12.55
C LEU A 89 -17.24 -2.18 12.63
N TYR A 90 -17.79 -1.56 13.68
CA TYR A 90 -17.66 -0.12 13.88
C TYR A 90 -16.20 0.32 14.03
N LEU A 91 -15.40 -0.45 14.78
CA LEU A 91 -13.97 -0.16 14.92
C LEU A 91 -13.24 -0.31 13.58
N LYS A 92 -13.58 -1.31 12.78
CA LYS A 92 -13.02 -1.49 11.43
C LYS A 92 -13.30 -0.27 10.55
N GLU A 93 -14.53 0.23 10.54
CA GLU A 93 -14.89 1.42 9.75
C GLU A 93 -14.19 2.67 10.29
N TYR A 94 -14.09 2.82 11.62
CA TYR A 94 -13.35 3.90 12.23
C TYR A 94 -11.87 3.87 11.85
N ILE A 95 -11.20 2.71 11.87
CA ILE A 95 -9.80 2.60 11.47
C ILE A 95 -9.61 3.03 10.00
N ASN A 96 -10.58 2.75 9.13
CA ASN A 96 -10.55 3.16 7.72
C ASN A 96 -11.03 4.60 7.46
N SER A 97 -11.38 5.36 8.50
CA SER A 97 -11.91 6.71 8.38
C SER A 97 -10.79 7.77 8.27
N PRO A 98 -11.09 8.96 7.71
CA PRO A 98 -10.18 10.10 7.78
C PRO A 98 -9.87 10.56 9.21
N ASP A 99 -10.80 10.34 10.16
CA ASP A 99 -10.61 10.75 11.54
C ASP A 99 -9.51 9.95 12.22
N MET A 100 -9.42 8.64 11.96
CA MET A 100 -8.32 7.82 12.44
C MET A 100 -6.99 8.26 11.82
N LEU A 101 -6.97 8.59 10.53
CA LEU A 101 -5.77 9.11 9.87
C LEU A 101 -5.30 10.43 10.53
N ALA A 102 -6.22 11.34 10.81
CA ALA A 102 -5.90 12.59 11.51
C ALA A 102 -5.37 12.34 12.93
N ALA A 103 -5.96 11.38 13.66
CA ALA A 103 -5.50 11.00 14.99
C ALA A 103 -4.09 10.38 14.95
N LEU A 104 -3.82 9.54 13.95
CA LEU A 104 -2.53 8.89 13.73
C LEU A 104 -1.44 9.90 13.34
N ASP A 105 -1.76 10.80 12.42
CA ASP A 105 -0.83 11.84 11.97
C ASP A 105 -0.44 12.77 13.12
N LYS A 106 -1.41 13.15 13.97
CA LYS A 106 -1.16 13.97 15.15
C LYS A 106 -0.25 13.28 16.19
N GLN A 107 -0.33 11.96 16.33
CA GLN A 107 0.44 11.22 17.34
C GLN A 107 1.83 10.80 16.86
N LEU A 108 1.95 10.42 15.59
CA LEU A 108 3.15 9.76 15.06
C LEU A 108 3.81 10.54 13.91
N ASN A 109 3.30 11.72 13.54
CA ASN A 109 3.73 12.48 12.37
C ASN A 109 3.75 11.59 11.11
N PHE A 110 2.67 10.85 10.89
CA PHE A 110 2.56 9.83 9.85
C PHE A 110 2.91 10.36 8.45
N ARG A 111 2.40 11.55 8.09
CA ARG A 111 2.70 12.19 6.81
C ARG A 111 4.20 12.41 6.64
N GLU A 112 4.88 12.92 7.66
CA GLU A 112 6.31 13.18 7.60
C GLU A 112 7.11 11.89 7.51
N ALA A 113 6.83 10.92 8.37
CA ALA A 113 7.50 9.62 8.41
C ALA A 113 7.43 8.91 7.05
N PHE A 114 6.27 8.94 6.40
CA PHE A 114 6.08 8.26 5.13
C PHE A 114 6.42 9.09 3.89
N SER A 115 6.51 10.43 4.01
CA SER A 115 7.05 11.28 2.93
C SER A 115 8.55 11.09 2.71
N HIS A 116 9.28 10.59 3.71
CA HIS A 116 10.71 10.29 3.59
C HIS A 116 11.00 8.86 3.11
N SER A 117 9.98 8.10 2.70
CA SER A 117 10.13 6.72 2.22
C SER A 117 10.77 6.65 0.83
N GLY A 118 12.08 6.87 0.78
CA GLY A 118 12.97 6.39 -0.27
C GLY A 118 12.72 6.88 -1.70
N LEU A 119 13.26 6.09 -2.64
CA LEU A 119 13.29 6.37 -4.09
C LEU A 119 12.14 5.69 -4.86
N ASP A 120 11.17 5.05 -4.19
CA ASP A 120 10.10 4.34 -4.87
C ASP A 120 9.01 5.30 -5.35
N PHE A 121 9.17 5.82 -6.58
CA PHE A 121 8.24 6.77 -7.19
C PHE A 121 6.79 6.28 -7.27
N LEU A 122 6.55 4.96 -7.31
CA LEU A 122 5.19 4.41 -7.43
C LEU A 122 4.46 4.36 -6.09
N ASN A 123 5.18 4.16 -4.99
CA ASN A 123 4.61 3.98 -3.65
C ASN A 123 4.95 5.13 -2.69
N HIS A 124 5.42 6.26 -3.23
CA HIS A 124 5.83 7.45 -2.48
C HIS A 124 4.63 8.37 -2.17
N LEU A 125 4.59 8.91 -0.95
CA LEU A 125 3.66 9.98 -0.57
C LEU A 125 4.33 11.33 -0.75
N SER A 126 3.81 12.12 -1.69
CA SER A 126 4.23 13.50 -1.85
C SER A 126 3.89 14.33 -0.62
N LYS A 127 4.78 15.26 -0.23
CA LYS A 127 4.54 16.18 0.90
C LYS A 127 3.30 17.04 0.67
N ASP A 128 3.06 17.42 -0.58
CA ASP A 128 1.96 18.29 -1.02
C ASP A 128 0.71 17.50 -1.46
N GLU A 129 0.62 16.20 -1.12
CA GLU A 129 -0.51 15.36 -1.51
C GLU A 129 -1.83 15.84 -0.88
N THR A 130 -2.90 15.80 -1.67
CA THR A 130 -4.26 16.15 -1.24
C THR A 130 -4.73 15.32 -0.05
N ALA A 131 -5.72 15.80 0.70
CA ALA A 131 -6.29 15.04 1.81
C ALA A 131 -6.85 13.68 1.37
N GLU A 132 -7.49 13.63 0.20
CA GLU A 132 -8.04 12.41 -0.40
C GLU A 132 -6.93 11.44 -0.83
N GLY A 133 -5.88 11.95 -1.50
CA GLY A 133 -4.72 11.16 -1.88
C GLY A 133 -4.00 10.57 -0.67
N PHE A 134 -3.88 11.35 0.40
CA PHE A 134 -3.31 10.90 1.67
C PHE A 134 -4.15 9.82 2.35
N LEU A 135 -5.48 9.97 2.35
CA LEU A 135 -6.38 8.93 2.85
C LEU A 135 -6.29 7.65 2.03
N LYS A 136 -6.22 7.76 0.71
CA LYS A 136 -6.05 6.61 -0.17
C LYS A 136 -4.73 5.88 0.13
N TYR A 137 -3.64 6.63 0.23
CA TYR A 137 -2.32 6.09 0.57
C TYR A 137 -2.30 5.37 1.92
N TYR A 138 -2.99 5.92 2.92
CA TYR A 138 -3.18 5.28 4.22
C TYR A 138 -3.95 3.96 4.10
N LYS A 139 -5.09 3.96 3.39
CA LYS A 139 -5.91 2.75 3.17
C LYS A 139 -5.19 1.65 2.40
N ASP A 140 -4.32 2.01 1.48
CA ASP A 140 -3.52 1.03 0.72
C ASP A 140 -2.49 0.29 1.60
N ARG A 141 -2.23 0.78 2.82
CA ARG A 141 -1.20 0.25 3.75
C ARG A 141 -1.75 -0.43 4.97
N ILE A 142 -3.04 -0.24 5.24
CA ILE A 142 -3.70 -0.83 6.39
C ILE A 142 -4.81 -1.73 5.87
N ASN A 143 -4.72 -3.00 6.23
CA ASN A 143 -5.78 -3.96 5.97
C ASN A 143 -6.39 -4.38 7.31
N VAL A 144 -7.68 -4.11 7.46
CA VAL A 144 -8.45 -4.48 8.66
C VAL A 144 -9.55 -5.46 8.26
N SER A 145 -9.49 -6.66 8.80
CA SER A 145 -10.49 -7.71 8.55
C SER A 145 -11.04 -8.26 9.85
N TYR A 146 -12.35 -8.34 9.96
CA TYR A 146 -13.01 -9.07 11.03
C TYR A 146 -13.20 -10.53 10.60
N ASP A 147 -12.83 -11.47 11.47
CA ASP A 147 -13.03 -12.90 11.25
C ASP A 147 -14.23 -13.38 12.06
N ASP A 148 -15.35 -13.63 11.38
CA ASP A 148 -16.61 -14.08 11.99
C ASP A 148 -16.48 -15.43 12.72
N LYS A 149 -15.49 -16.26 12.37
CA LYS A 149 -15.29 -17.57 13.01
C LYS A 149 -14.57 -17.46 14.33
N THR A 150 -13.56 -16.59 14.39
CA THR A 150 -12.74 -16.41 15.61
C THR A 150 -13.23 -15.25 16.47
N GLY A 151 -14.07 -14.37 15.93
CA GLY A 151 -14.51 -13.14 16.56
C GLY A 151 -13.39 -12.12 16.75
N LEU A 152 -12.28 -12.26 16.02
CA LEU A 152 -11.10 -11.41 16.14
C LEU A 152 -11.04 -10.37 15.03
N LEU A 153 -10.62 -9.16 15.40
CA LEU A 153 -10.23 -8.12 14.46
C LEU A 153 -8.74 -8.28 14.14
N ASN A 154 -8.43 -8.58 12.88
CA ASN A 154 -7.07 -8.65 12.39
C ASN A 154 -6.69 -7.31 11.74
N ILE A 155 -5.61 -6.70 12.23
CA ILE A 155 -5.09 -5.42 11.77
C ILE A 155 -3.69 -5.69 11.20
N GLN A 156 -3.54 -5.44 9.91
CA GLN A 156 -2.31 -5.62 9.18
C GLN A 156 -1.82 -4.25 8.70
N THR A 157 -0.60 -3.87 9.07
CA THR A 157 -0.02 -2.59 8.68
C THR A 157 1.28 -2.81 7.92
N GLN A 158 1.46 -2.07 6.83
CA GLN A 158 2.68 -2.10 6.03
C GLN A 158 3.57 -0.91 6.38
N GLY A 159 4.85 -1.17 6.61
CA GLY A 159 5.85 -0.18 6.95
C GLY A 159 7.15 -0.36 6.19
N PHE A 160 7.99 0.67 6.25
CA PHE A 160 9.36 0.66 5.76
C PHE A 160 10.32 0.70 6.95
N SER A 161 11.55 0.24 6.75
CA SER A 161 12.62 0.29 7.76
C SER A 161 13.45 1.55 7.64
#